data_AF-A0A933I035-F1
#
_entry.id   AF-A0A933I035-F1
#
_cell.length_a   1.000
_cell.length_b   1.000
_cell.length_c   1.000
_cell.angle_alpha   90.00
_cell.angle_beta   90.00
_cell.angle_gamma   90.00
#
_symmetry.space_group_name_H-M   'P 1'
#
loop_
_entity.id
_entity.type
_entity.pdbx_description
1 polymer ?
#
loop_
_entity_poly.entity_id
_entity_poly.type
_entity_poly.pdbx_seq_one_letter_code
_entity_poly.pdbx_strand_id
1 'polypeptide(L)' 'MLSKKVEQDIKAVLDYLWHDEKRHYQESKYCSKHIFRTLVRLAKTIKYEH' A
#
# COMPACT_ATOMS: atom_id res chain seq x y z
N MET A 1 -14.21 -13.16 0.61
CA MET A 1 -13.74 -12.77 1.95
C MET A 1 -12.27 -13.13 2.03
N LEU A 2 -11.38 -12.18 2.33
CA LEU A 2 -9.96 -12.49 2.52
C LEU A 2 -9.79 -13.32 3.80
N SER A 3 -8.80 -14.21 3.84
CA SER A 3 -8.46 -14.89 5.08
C SER A 3 -7.75 -13.92 6.02
N LYS A 4 -7.90 -14.11 7.34
CA LYS A 4 -7.20 -13.28 8.34
C LYS A 4 -5.68 -13.27 8.14
N LYS A 5 -5.10 -14.40 7.71
CA LYS A 5 -3.67 -14.51 7.43
C LYS A 5 -3.26 -13.63 6.25
N VAL A 6 -4.02 -13.67 5.16
CA VAL A 6 -3.74 -12.82 3.99
C VAL A 6 -3.89 -11.33 4.34
N GLU A 7 -4.87 -10.97 5.17
CA GLU A 7 -5.03 -9.59 5.64
C GLU A 7 -3.82 -9.12 6.47
N GLN A 8 -3.28 -9.98 7.35
CA GLN A 8 -2.07 -9.72 8.11
C GLN A 8 -0.83 -9.58 7.21
N ASP A 9 -0.68 -10.45 6.22
CA ASP A 9 0.42 -10.36 5.25
C ASP A 9 0.35 -9.04 4.46
N ILE A 10 -0.85 -8.63 4.02
CA ILE A 10 -1.06 -7.34 3.36
C ILE A 10 -0.70 -6.18 4.30
N LYS A 11 -1.11 -6.24 5.57
CA LYS A 11 -0.77 -5.21 6.55
C LYS A 11 0.74 -5.08 6.74
N ALA A 12 1.46 -6.20 6.85
CA ALA A 12 2.93 -6.19 6.97
C ALA A 12 3.61 -5.56 5.74
N VAL A 13 3.12 -5.83 4.54
CA VAL A 13 3.63 -5.21 3.30
C VAL A 13 3.35 -3.70 3.29
N LEU A 14 2.16 -3.27 3.72
CA LEU A 14 1.83 -1.85 3.82
C LEU A 14 2.72 -1.14 4.83
N ASP A 15 2.85 -1.67 6.05
CA ASP A 15 3.70 -1.11 7.10
C ASP A 15 5.16 -0.96 6.63
N TYR A 16 5.67 -1.94 5.88
CA TYR A 16 7.05 -1.92 5.40
C TYR A 16 7.30 -0.91 4.27
N LEU A 17 6.37 -0.78 3.31
CA LEU A 17 6.61 -0.03 2.07
C LEU A 17 5.99 1.37 2.04
N TRP A 18 4.98 1.66 2.88
CA TRP A 18 4.10 2.80 2.63
C TRP A 18 4.80 4.14 2.57
N HIS A 19 5.63 4.48 3.57
CA HIS A 19 6.28 5.77 3.64
C HIS A 19 7.31 5.97 2.52
N ASP A 20 8.12 4.95 2.22
CA ASP A 20 9.17 5.03 1.20
C ASP A 20 8.55 5.18 -0.19
N GLU A 21 7.57 4.33 -0.51
CA GLU A 21 6.88 4.37 -1.80
C GLU A 21 6.00 5.61 -1.96
N LYS A 22 5.44 6.16 -0.87
CA LYS A 22 4.73 7.44 -0.89
C LYS A 22 5.67 8.58 -1.29
N ARG A 23 6.88 8.60 -0.74
CA ARG A 23 7.90 9.61 -1.07
C ARG A 23 8.34 9.47 -2.53
N HIS A 24 8.71 8.27 -2.98
CA HIS A 24 9.08 8.04 -4.39
C HIS A 24 7.93 8.36 -5.36
N TYR A 25 6.67 8.14 -4.96
CA TYR A 25 5.52 8.53 -5.77
C TYR A 25 5.41 10.04 -5.94
N GLN A 26 5.72 10.83 -4.92
CA GLN A 26 5.74 12.28 -4.98
C GLN A 26 6.91 12.80 -5.83
N GLU A 27 8.10 12.23 -5.66
CA GLU A 27 9.32 12.58 -6.40
C GLU A 27 9.20 12.25 -7.90
N SER A 28 8.54 11.14 -8.24
CA SER A 28 8.27 10.73 -9.62
C SER A 28 7.15 11.53 -10.32
N LYS A 29 6.74 12.67 -9.75
CA LYS A 29 5.63 13.51 -10.23
C LYS A 29 4.33 12.71 -10.40
N TYR A 30 4.03 11.83 -9.46
CA TYR A 30 2.79 11.06 -9.39
C TYR A 30 2.58 10.08 -10.57
N CYS A 31 3.64 9.37 -10.97
CA CYS A 31 3.60 8.38 -12.06
C CYS A 31 2.41 7.41 -11.93
N SER A 32 1.58 7.31 -12.97
CA SER A 32 0.32 6.56 -12.93
C SER A 32 0.47 5.05 -12.73
N LYS A 33 1.65 4.51 -13.02
CA LYS A 33 2.01 3.08 -12.86
C LYS A 33 2.82 2.78 -11.59
N HIS A 34 2.95 3.75 -10.68
CA HIS A 34 3.74 3.60 -9.46
C HIS A 34 3.11 2.59 -8.48
N ILE A 35 3.96 1.77 -7.84
CA ILE A 35 3.52 0.71 -6.92
C ILE A 35 2.72 1.24 -5.72
N PHE A 36 3.01 2.46 -5.27
CA PHE A 36 2.23 3.15 -4.23
C PHE A 36 0.72 3.18 -4.50
N ARG A 37 0.29 3.28 -5.77
CA ARG A 37 -1.15 3.20 -6.11
C ARG A 37 -1.74 1.82 -5.84
N THR A 38 -0.95 0.76 -6.00
CA THR A 38 -1.34 -0.60 -5.61
C THR A 38 -1.47 -0.68 -4.09
N LEU A 39 -0.51 -0.14 -3.34
CA LEU A 39 -0.57 -0.09 -1.87
C LEU A 39 -1.84 0.64 -1.39
N VAL A 40 -2.19 1.79 -2.00
CA VAL A 40 -3.43 2.52 -1.68
C VAL A 40 -4.68 1.68 -1.93
N ARG A 41 -4.73 0.88 -3.01
CA ARG A 41 -5.87 -0.03 -3.26
C ARG A 41 -5.95 -1.12 -2.20
N LEU A 42 -4.83 -1.74 -1.86
CA LEU A 42 -4.76 -2.77 -0.82
C LEU A 42 -5.20 -2.23 0.54
N ALA A 43 -4.70 -1.05 0.93
CA ALA A 43 -5.09 -0.38 2.16
C ALA A 43 -6.60 -0.16 2.25
N LYS A 44 -7.23 0.30 1.16
CA LYS A 44 -8.69 0.45 1.09
C LYS A 44 -9.42 -0.88 1.22
N THR A 45 -8.91 -1.95 0.59
CA THR A 45 -9.51 -3.29 0.64
C THR A 45 -9.57 -3.83 2.07
N ILE A 46 -8.53 -3.59 2.87
CA ILE A 46 -8.43 -4.11 4.24
C ILE A 46 -8.76 -3.06 5.32
N LYS A 47 -9.24 -1.86 4.93
CA LYS A 47 -9.49 -0.72 5.83
C LYS A 47 -8.28 -0.38 6.72
N TYR A 48 -7.10 -0.41 6.13
CA TYR A 48 -5.85 -0.08 6.80
C TYR A 48 -5.78 1.43 7.13
N GLU A 49 -5.41 1.76 8.36
CA GLU A 49 -5.24 3.12 8.87
C GLU A 49 -3.74 3.39 9.03
N HIS A 50 -3.25 4.46 8.39
CA HIS A 50 -1.84 4.86 8.38
C HIS A 50 -1.67 6.37 8.59
#